data_AF-A0A060QLY5-F1
#
_entry.id   AF-A0A060QLY5-F1
#
_cell.length_a   1.000
_cell.length_b   1.000
_cell.length_c   1.000
_cell.angle_alpha   90.00
_cell.angle_beta   90.00
_cell.angle_gamma   90.00
#
_symmetry.space_group_name_H-M   'P 1'
#
loop_
_entity.id
_entity.type
_entity.pdbx_description
1 polymer ?
#
loop_
_entity_poly.entity_id
_entity_poly.type
_entity_poly.pdbx_seq_one_letter_code
_entity_poly.pdbx_strand_id
1 'polypeptide(L)'
;MRLLLVCIASFSGLAMTACLFAPAGLASPPVEPAQIIARFPHDPSAFTEGLFYRDGALFESTGLSGRSVIRRVSLETGKTLAQATVPDGHFGEGIVDWQDRLISVTWRSGSGYIWSFPSLTLRGRFHYTGEGWGLTHDDKTLILSDGTSCLKHLDPVSLHVVGKLCVTADGIPVNRLNELEYIHGEIWANIWMTPEIARIDPETGQVKSWVDLTNLEEEVGLDDPDAVPNGIAYDHENDRLFVTGKYWPTLYQIKLPPYKH
;
A
#
# COMPACT_ATOMS: atom_id res chain seq x y z
N MET A 1 37.28 44.69 -76.58
CA MET A 1 38.02 43.71 -75.75
C MET A 1 38.35 44.43 -74.45
N ARG A 2 37.73 44.24 -73.28
CA ARG A 2 37.07 43.11 -72.63
C ARG A 2 35.88 43.63 -71.78
N LEU A 3 34.82 42.83 -71.66
CA LEU A 3 33.73 43.02 -70.68
C LEU A 3 34.23 42.70 -69.26
N LEU A 4 33.82 43.49 -68.26
CA LEU A 4 33.92 43.11 -66.84
C LEU A 4 32.72 42.22 -66.48
N LEU A 5 33.01 41.02 -65.94
CA LEU A 5 32.04 40.13 -65.34
C LEU A 5 31.93 40.41 -63.83
N VAL A 6 30.70 40.51 -63.36
CA VAL A 6 30.29 40.59 -61.96
C VAL A 6 30.27 39.19 -61.35
N CYS A 7 30.88 38.98 -60.19
CA CYS A 7 30.68 37.78 -59.36
C CYS A 7 29.85 38.17 -58.14
N ILE A 8 28.62 37.65 -58.05
CA ILE A 8 27.79 37.66 -56.85
C ILE A 8 27.95 36.29 -56.20
N ALA A 9 28.43 36.27 -54.95
CA ALA A 9 28.53 35.05 -54.15
C ALA A 9 27.17 34.77 -53.49
N SER A 10 26.61 33.58 -53.75
CA SER A 10 25.38 33.08 -53.15
C SER A 10 25.70 32.23 -51.90
N PHE A 11 25.33 32.73 -50.73
CA PHE A 11 25.33 31.96 -49.48
C PHE A 11 24.08 31.07 -49.42
N SER A 12 24.26 29.76 -49.44
CA SER A 12 23.19 28.78 -49.22
C SER A 12 23.09 28.49 -47.72
N GLY A 13 22.10 29.07 -47.04
CA GLY A 13 21.78 28.76 -45.65
C GLY A 13 21.01 27.44 -45.56
N LEU A 14 21.62 26.41 -44.96
CA LEU A 14 20.94 25.16 -44.62
C LEU A 14 20.03 25.41 -43.41
N ALA A 15 18.72 25.40 -43.61
CA ALA A 15 17.76 25.46 -42.52
C ALA A 15 17.72 24.10 -41.81
N MET A 16 18.31 24.03 -40.63
CA MET A 16 18.25 22.85 -39.76
C MET A 16 16.89 22.86 -39.04
N THR A 17 15.94 22.09 -39.55
CA THR A 17 14.61 21.94 -38.95
C THR A 17 14.76 21.17 -37.65
N ALA A 18 14.73 21.86 -36.51
CA ALA A 18 14.66 21.22 -35.20
C ALA A 18 13.27 20.58 -35.05
N CYS A 19 13.19 19.26 -35.16
CA CYS A 19 12.03 18.52 -34.70
C CYS A 19 11.94 18.65 -33.18
N LEU A 20 11.05 19.54 -32.72
CA LEU A 20 10.59 19.56 -31.33
C LEU A 20 9.84 18.25 -31.08
N PHE A 21 10.50 17.28 -30.45
CA PHE A 21 9.81 16.17 -29.81
C PHE A 21 9.03 16.74 -28.63
N ALA A 22 7.71 16.87 -28.78
CA ALA A 22 6.85 17.04 -27.63
C ALA A 22 7.04 15.81 -26.73
N PRO A 23 7.28 15.96 -25.41
CA PRO A 23 7.27 14.83 -24.52
C PRO A 23 5.90 14.16 -24.63
N ALA A 24 5.88 12.86 -24.91
CA ALA A 24 4.66 12.08 -24.81
C ALA A 24 4.11 12.29 -23.40
N GLY A 25 2.93 12.92 -23.27
CA GLY A 25 2.25 12.98 -21.99
C GLY A 25 2.04 11.56 -21.52
N LEU A 26 2.54 11.22 -20.33
CA LEU A 26 2.23 9.93 -19.71
C LEU A 26 0.70 9.87 -19.59
N ALA A 27 0.11 8.84 -20.18
CA ALA A 27 -1.32 8.61 -20.02
C ALA A 27 -1.58 8.32 -18.55
N SER A 28 -2.62 8.94 -17.98
CA SER A 28 -2.94 8.73 -16.57
C SER A 28 -3.14 7.25 -16.25
N PRO A 29 -2.73 6.79 -15.05
CA PRO A 29 -2.83 5.39 -14.70
C PRO A 29 -4.29 4.93 -14.80
N PRO A 30 -4.57 3.77 -15.41
CA PRO A 30 -5.91 3.25 -15.52
C PRO A 30 -6.53 3.00 -14.14
N VAL A 31 -7.85 3.22 -14.04
CA VAL A 31 -8.66 2.96 -12.86
C VAL A 31 -9.57 1.76 -13.13
N GLU A 32 -9.58 0.78 -12.22
CA GLU A 32 -10.37 -0.44 -12.36
C GLU A 32 -11.33 -0.61 -11.16
N PRO A 33 -12.66 -0.61 -11.38
CA PRO A 33 -13.61 -0.86 -10.32
C PRO A 33 -13.47 -2.26 -9.74
N ALA A 34 -13.54 -2.38 -8.42
CA ALA A 34 -13.47 -3.63 -7.71
C ALA A 34 -14.66 -4.53 -8.06
N GLN A 35 -14.37 -5.80 -8.38
CA GLN A 35 -15.38 -6.81 -8.67
C GLN A 35 -15.46 -7.79 -7.49
N ILE A 36 -16.57 -7.75 -6.75
CA ILE A 36 -16.77 -8.63 -5.60
C ILE A 36 -16.96 -10.08 -6.06
N ILE A 37 -16.14 -10.98 -5.51
CA ILE A 37 -16.24 -12.43 -5.70
C ILE A 37 -16.96 -13.09 -4.53
N ALA A 38 -16.64 -12.69 -3.31
CA ALA A 38 -17.25 -13.22 -2.09
C ALA A 38 -17.27 -12.18 -0.97
N ARG A 39 -18.09 -12.43 0.05
CA ARG A 39 -18.24 -11.61 1.25
C ARG A 39 -18.06 -12.50 2.47
N PHE A 40 -17.31 -12.01 3.44
CA PHE A 40 -17.02 -12.68 4.70
C PHE A 40 -17.40 -11.78 5.87
N PRO A 41 -17.82 -12.34 7.02
CA PRO A 41 -18.06 -11.54 8.21
C PRO A 41 -16.78 -10.84 8.68
N HIS A 42 -16.88 -9.56 8.99
CA HIS A 42 -15.83 -8.79 9.65
C HIS A 42 -16.39 -8.14 10.92
N ASP A 43 -15.54 -7.92 11.93
CA ASP A 43 -15.96 -7.35 13.20
C ASP A 43 -16.22 -5.84 13.04
N PRO A 44 -17.48 -5.38 13.17
CA PRO A 44 -17.82 -3.97 12.96
C PRO A 44 -17.29 -3.04 14.06
N SER A 45 -16.69 -3.59 15.13
CA SER A 45 -16.04 -2.80 16.19
C SER A 45 -14.54 -2.57 15.95
N ALA A 46 -13.98 -3.17 14.89
CA ALA A 46 -12.56 -3.14 14.61
C ALA A 46 -12.16 -1.94 13.76
N PHE A 47 -11.26 -1.12 14.30
CA PHE A 47 -10.61 -0.06 13.56
C PHE A 47 -9.38 -0.62 12.85
N THR A 48 -9.56 -1.28 11.70
CA THR A 48 -8.50 -2.02 11.00
C THR A 48 -7.37 -1.09 10.56
N GLU A 49 -6.14 -1.41 10.95
CA GLU A 49 -4.93 -0.63 10.62
C GLU A 49 -3.81 -1.46 9.97
N GLY A 50 -3.96 -2.77 9.93
CA GLY A 50 -3.08 -3.67 9.20
C GLY A 50 -3.75 -5.01 9.01
N LEU A 51 -3.62 -5.59 7.84
CA LEU A 51 -4.21 -6.88 7.51
C LEU A 51 -3.22 -7.68 6.67
N PHE A 52 -3.14 -8.98 6.88
CA PHE A 52 -2.50 -9.89 5.93
C PHE A 52 -3.12 -11.28 6.04
N TYR A 53 -2.91 -12.12 5.02
CA TYR A 53 -3.38 -13.50 5.01
C TYR A 53 -2.21 -14.47 5.09
N ARG A 54 -2.28 -15.46 5.98
CA ARG A 54 -1.28 -16.54 6.06
C ARG A 54 -1.84 -17.80 6.70
N ASP A 55 -1.48 -18.95 6.14
CA ASP A 55 -1.78 -20.29 6.68
C ASP A 55 -3.28 -20.49 7.01
N GLY A 56 -4.17 -20.11 6.08
CA GLY A 56 -5.62 -20.32 6.24
C GLY A 56 -6.34 -19.28 7.09
N ALA A 57 -5.65 -18.26 7.61
CA ALA A 57 -6.20 -17.27 8.53
C ALA A 57 -5.82 -15.84 8.13
N LEU A 58 -6.63 -14.89 8.58
CA LEU A 58 -6.29 -13.48 8.54
C LEU A 58 -5.52 -13.12 9.83
N PHE A 59 -4.59 -12.21 9.70
CA PHE A 59 -3.97 -11.52 10.82
C PHE A 59 -4.29 -10.05 10.70
N GLU A 60 -4.73 -9.45 11.79
CA GLU A 60 -5.23 -8.09 11.77
C GLU A 60 -4.73 -7.30 12.98
N SER A 61 -4.36 -6.05 12.74
CA SER A 61 -4.07 -5.06 13.75
C SER A 61 -5.19 -4.04 13.81
N THR A 62 -5.58 -3.65 15.02
CA THR A 62 -6.59 -2.61 15.23
C THR A 62 -6.02 -1.39 15.93
N GLY A 63 -6.52 -0.22 15.55
CA GLY A 63 -6.23 1.06 16.20
C GLY A 63 -6.99 1.29 17.51
N LEU A 64 -6.96 2.54 17.97
CA LEU A 64 -7.49 3.11 19.21
C LEU A 64 -6.62 2.83 20.45
N SER A 65 -5.92 3.86 20.93
CA SER A 65 -5.05 3.77 22.12
C SER A 65 -5.75 3.16 23.33
N GLY A 66 -5.12 2.14 23.93
CA GLY A 66 -5.68 1.37 25.06
C GLY A 66 -6.73 0.32 24.66
N ARG A 67 -7.05 0.22 23.37
CA ARG A 67 -7.94 -0.81 22.79
C ARG A 67 -7.30 -1.57 21.63
N SER A 68 -6.15 -1.11 21.12
CA SER A 68 -5.41 -1.76 20.04
C SER A 68 -5.03 -3.20 20.36
N VAL A 69 -5.31 -4.09 19.40
CA VAL A 69 -4.97 -5.51 19.48
C VAL A 69 -4.37 -5.99 18.17
N ILE A 70 -3.61 -7.07 18.25
CA ILE A 70 -3.25 -7.90 17.11
C ILE A 70 -3.99 -9.21 17.26
N ARG A 71 -4.70 -9.65 16.22
CA ARG A 71 -5.56 -10.82 16.26
C ARG A 71 -5.34 -11.73 15.06
N ARG A 72 -5.44 -13.02 15.30
CA ARG A 72 -5.58 -14.05 14.27
C ARG A 72 -7.05 -14.36 14.12
N VAL A 73 -7.59 -14.31 12.91
CA VAL A 73 -9.02 -14.34 12.63
C VAL A 73 -9.33 -15.46 11.61
N SER A 74 -10.42 -16.18 11.85
CA SER A 74 -10.97 -17.12 10.89
C SER A 74 -11.60 -16.37 9.72
N LEU A 75 -11.10 -16.60 8.50
CA LEU A 75 -11.67 -16.01 7.27
C LEU A 75 -13.18 -16.28 7.16
N GLU A 76 -13.59 -17.54 7.29
CA GLU A 76 -14.98 -17.96 7.06
C GLU A 76 -16.00 -17.38 8.07
N THR A 77 -15.56 -17.07 9.29
CA THR A 77 -16.49 -16.73 10.39
C THR A 77 -16.28 -15.34 10.98
N GLY A 78 -15.18 -14.66 10.65
CA GLY A 78 -14.78 -13.41 11.28
C GLY A 78 -14.39 -13.53 12.76
N LYS A 79 -14.33 -14.75 13.32
CA LYS A 79 -14.05 -14.96 14.74
C LYS A 79 -12.56 -14.88 15.04
N THR A 80 -12.22 -14.17 16.11
CA THR A 80 -10.89 -14.17 16.70
C THR A 80 -10.53 -15.56 17.23
N LEU A 81 -9.42 -16.10 16.72
CA LEU A 81 -8.83 -17.38 17.11
C LEU A 81 -7.74 -17.22 18.16
N ALA A 82 -7.01 -16.11 18.10
CA ALA A 82 -6.00 -15.70 19.07
C ALA A 82 -5.87 -14.18 19.05
N GLN A 83 -5.44 -13.58 20.17
CA GLN A 83 -5.28 -12.14 20.28
C GLN A 83 -4.15 -11.78 21.26
N ALA A 84 -3.46 -10.68 20.97
CA ALA A 84 -2.55 -10.00 21.88
C ALA A 84 -2.89 -8.52 21.95
N THR A 85 -2.81 -7.94 23.14
CA THR A 85 -3.01 -6.51 23.36
C THR A 85 -1.73 -5.75 23.01
N VAL A 86 -1.87 -4.68 22.21
CA VAL A 86 -0.76 -3.75 21.98
C VAL A 86 -0.50 -3.00 23.29
N PRO A 87 0.77 -2.81 23.72
CA PRO A 87 1.06 -2.18 25.01
C PRO A 87 0.38 -0.83 25.23
N ASP A 88 -0.03 -0.58 26.47
CA ASP A 88 -0.84 0.58 26.86
C ASP A 88 -0.24 1.92 26.39
N GLY A 89 -1.13 2.85 26.02
CA GLY A 89 -0.76 4.18 25.54
C GLY A 89 -0.32 4.23 24.07
N HIS A 90 -0.24 3.08 23.39
CA HIS A 90 0.09 3.02 21.96
C HIS A 90 -1.16 2.76 21.12
N PHE A 91 -1.20 3.39 19.95
CA PHE A 91 -2.16 3.15 18.88
C PHE A 91 -1.51 2.18 17.89
N GLY A 92 -2.05 0.96 17.78
CA GLY A 92 -1.56 -0.08 16.86
C GLY A 92 -1.86 0.28 15.41
N GLU A 93 -0.91 -0.03 14.53
CA GLU A 93 -0.97 0.29 13.09
C GLU A 93 -0.65 -0.98 12.27
N GLY A 94 -0.01 -0.85 11.12
CA GLY A 94 0.36 -1.92 10.22
C GLY A 94 1.11 -3.08 10.89
N ILE A 95 0.83 -4.28 10.37
CA ILE A 95 1.46 -5.54 10.76
C ILE A 95 1.91 -6.29 9.54
N VAL A 96 2.98 -7.06 9.68
CA VAL A 96 3.47 -7.95 8.64
C VAL A 96 4.06 -9.19 9.27
N ASP A 97 3.97 -10.34 8.60
CA ASP A 97 4.76 -11.48 8.96
C ASP A 97 6.20 -11.40 8.40
N TRP A 98 7.12 -12.07 9.08
CA TRP A 98 8.46 -12.31 8.57
C TRP A 98 8.99 -13.60 9.20
N GLN A 99 9.05 -14.66 8.40
CA GLN A 99 9.47 -16.00 8.84
C GLN A 99 8.60 -16.51 10.02
N ASP A 100 9.18 -16.65 11.22
CA ASP A 100 8.54 -17.13 12.45
C ASP A 100 8.10 -15.98 13.38
N ARG A 101 8.07 -14.75 12.87
CA ARG A 101 7.71 -13.54 13.62
C ARG A 101 6.60 -12.76 12.92
N LEU A 102 5.88 -11.98 13.72
CA LEU A 102 5.01 -10.91 13.25
C LEU A 102 5.59 -9.60 13.78
N ILE A 103 5.66 -8.59 12.92
CA ILE A 103 6.17 -7.26 13.24
C ILE A 103 5.01 -6.30 13.18
N SER A 104 4.88 -5.44 14.19
CA SER A 104 3.84 -4.41 14.22
C SER A 104 4.45 -3.03 14.44
N VAL A 105 3.84 -2.01 13.85
CA VAL A 105 4.17 -0.60 14.10
C VAL A 105 3.05 0.08 14.88
N THR A 106 3.31 1.31 15.30
CA THR A 106 2.35 2.17 16.01
C THR A 106 2.36 3.57 15.41
N TRP A 107 1.28 4.31 15.60
CA TRP A 107 1.08 5.55 14.86
C TRP A 107 2.18 6.60 15.09
N ARG A 108 2.15 7.29 16.23
CA ARG A 108 3.00 8.47 16.51
C ARG A 108 4.13 8.21 17.49
N SER A 109 4.20 7.01 18.06
CA SER A 109 5.11 6.73 19.17
C SER A 109 6.54 6.39 18.73
N GLY A 110 6.78 6.21 17.42
CA GLY A 110 8.08 5.75 16.90
C GLY A 110 8.49 4.39 17.44
N SER A 111 7.53 3.55 17.82
CA SER A 111 7.77 2.25 18.45
C SER A 111 7.12 1.14 17.66
N GLY A 112 7.83 0.03 17.51
CA GLY A 112 7.28 -1.19 16.95
C GLY A 112 7.55 -2.40 17.84
N TYR A 113 6.82 -3.48 17.59
CA TYR A 113 6.86 -4.69 18.40
C TYR A 113 7.10 -5.92 17.55
N ILE A 114 7.76 -6.91 18.16
CA ILE A 114 8.03 -8.21 17.56
C ILE A 114 7.24 -9.23 18.34
N TRP A 115 6.44 -10.02 17.65
CA TRP A 115 5.57 -11.04 18.19
C TRP A 115 6.00 -12.40 17.63
N SER A 116 5.82 -13.47 18.41
CA SER A 116 5.94 -14.82 17.86
C SER A 116 4.80 -15.12 16.91
N PHE A 117 5.12 -15.80 15.81
CA PHE A 117 4.12 -16.31 14.88
C PHE A 117 3.97 -17.84 15.06
N PRO A 118 2.75 -18.39 15.09
CA PRO A 118 1.45 -17.72 15.02
C PRO A 118 0.86 -17.38 16.40
N SER A 119 1.58 -17.59 17.51
CA SER A 119 1.04 -17.51 18.88
C SER A 119 0.84 -16.09 19.44
N LEU A 120 1.33 -15.06 18.77
CA LEU A 120 1.21 -13.64 19.15
C LEU A 120 1.77 -13.30 20.54
N THR A 121 2.72 -14.08 21.07
CA THR A 121 3.43 -13.71 22.31
C THR A 121 4.45 -12.62 21.99
N LEU A 122 4.43 -11.52 22.75
CA LEU A 122 5.39 -10.42 22.62
C LEU A 122 6.83 -10.93 22.89
N ARG A 123 7.74 -10.67 21.94
CA ARG A 123 9.15 -11.08 21.99
C ARG A 123 10.12 -9.91 22.13
N GLY A 124 9.72 -8.73 21.67
CA GLY A 124 10.60 -7.57 21.72
C GLY A 124 9.95 -6.28 21.24
N ARG A 125 10.72 -5.20 21.33
CA ARG A 125 10.38 -3.86 20.88
C ARG A 125 11.54 -3.30 20.07
N PHE A 126 11.24 -2.50 19.06
CA PHE A 126 12.19 -1.70 18.31
C PHE A 126 11.69 -0.26 18.20
N HIS A 127 12.56 0.63 17.72
CA HIS A 127 12.24 2.05 17.53
C HIS A 127 12.52 2.44 16.08
N TYR A 128 11.74 3.39 15.58
CA TYR A 128 11.92 4.00 14.27
C TYR A 128 11.58 5.49 14.34
N THR A 129 12.01 6.24 13.32
CA THR A 129 11.78 7.68 13.24
C THR A 129 10.52 8.00 12.44
N GLY A 130 9.70 8.90 12.99
CA GLY A 130 8.46 9.37 12.38
C GLY A 130 7.26 8.51 12.76
N GLU A 131 6.21 8.62 11.96
CA GLU A 131 5.01 7.78 12.11
C GLU A 131 5.21 6.40 11.46
N GLY A 132 4.35 5.45 11.81
CA GLY A 132 4.21 4.17 11.10
C GLY A 132 2.74 3.90 10.84
N TRP A 133 2.40 3.62 9.58
CA TRP A 133 1.03 3.38 9.11
C TRP A 133 0.95 1.93 8.62
N GLY A 134 0.92 1.65 7.33
CA GLY A 134 0.94 0.28 6.78
C GLY A 134 2.32 -0.37 6.75
N LEU A 135 2.34 -1.71 6.76
CA LEU A 135 3.55 -2.52 6.73
C LEU A 135 3.32 -3.76 5.88
N THR A 136 4.18 -4.02 4.90
CA THR A 136 4.23 -5.27 4.12
C THR A 136 5.68 -5.69 3.91
N HIS A 137 5.96 -6.70 3.09
CA HIS A 137 7.33 -7.10 2.77
C HIS A 137 7.46 -7.62 1.34
N ASP A 138 8.62 -7.39 0.73
CA ASP A 138 9.08 -8.19 -0.40
C ASP A 138 9.97 -9.35 0.09
N ASP A 139 10.66 -10.05 -0.80
CA ASP A 139 11.55 -11.17 -0.39
C ASP A 139 12.77 -10.74 0.43
N LYS A 140 13.07 -9.43 0.55
CA LYS A 140 14.34 -8.89 1.05
C LYS A 140 14.17 -7.93 2.22
N THR A 141 13.13 -7.12 2.21
CA THR A 141 12.93 -5.97 3.08
C THR A 141 11.48 -5.85 3.51
N LEU A 142 11.28 -5.28 4.69
CA LEU A 142 9.96 -4.80 5.10
C LEU A 142 9.74 -3.43 4.47
N ILE A 143 8.50 -3.10 4.15
CA ILE A 143 8.11 -1.85 3.48
C ILE A 143 7.10 -1.16 4.38
N LEU A 144 7.45 0.03 4.86
CA LEU A 144 6.67 0.83 5.81
C LEU A 144 6.17 2.11 5.15
N SER A 145 4.88 2.36 5.22
CA SER A 145 4.29 3.68 4.95
C SER A 145 4.16 4.50 6.23
N ASP A 146 4.06 5.81 6.10
CA ASP A 146 3.91 6.75 7.22
C ASP A 146 2.96 7.92 6.89
N GLY A 147 2.04 7.70 5.95
CA GLY A 147 1.12 8.73 5.45
C GLY A 147 1.76 9.77 4.52
N THR A 148 3.10 9.78 4.39
CA THR A 148 3.78 10.59 3.37
C THR A 148 3.68 9.95 1.98
N SER A 149 4.28 10.58 0.98
CA SER A 149 4.41 10.02 -0.36
C SER A 149 5.60 9.09 -0.55
N CYS A 150 6.31 8.70 0.53
CA CYS A 150 7.43 7.81 0.38
C CYS A 150 7.40 6.66 1.37
N LEU A 151 7.63 5.45 0.84
CA LEU A 151 7.78 4.22 1.57
C LEU A 151 9.21 4.08 2.07
N LYS A 152 9.38 3.54 3.27
CA LYS A 152 10.69 3.21 3.87
C LYS A 152 10.91 1.71 3.75
N HIS A 153 12.09 1.32 3.30
CA HIS A 153 12.51 -0.07 3.33
C HIS A 153 13.31 -0.31 4.60
N LEU A 154 12.93 -1.33 5.37
CA LEU A 154 13.59 -1.71 6.60
C LEU A 154 14.29 -3.05 6.41
N ASP A 155 15.50 -3.16 6.95
CA ASP A 155 16.19 -4.44 7.07
C ASP A 155 15.43 -5.33 8.07
N PRO A 156 15.04 -6.57 7.71
CA PRO A 156 14.14 -7.38 8.52
C PRO A 156 14.79 -7.97 9.79
N VAL A 157 16.12 -7.84 9.92
CA VAL A 157 16.88 -8.31 11.09
C VAL A 157 17.05 -7.19 12.11
N SER A 158 17.63 -6.07 11.67
CA SER A 158 17.92 -4.89 12.50
C SER A 158 16.74 -3.95 12.66
N LEU A 159 15.75 -4.01 11.75
CA LEU A 159 14.57 -3.14 11.69
C LEU A 159 14.91 -1.65 11.48
N HIS A 160 16.12 -1.37 11.00
CA HIS A 160 16.54 -0.03 10.61
C HIS A 160 16.19 0.25 9.15
N VAL A 161 15.92 1.53 8.86
CA VAL A 161 15.68 2.00 7.50
C VAL A 161 16.96 1.84 6.67
N VAL A 162 16.87 1.13 5.55
CA VAL A 162 17.96 0.89 4.60
C VAL A 162 17.72 1.51 3.22
N GLY A 163 16.48 1.94 2.95
CA GLY A 163 16.11 2.52 1.67
C GLY A 163 14.82 3.33 1.75
N LYS A 164 14.53 4.03 0.66
CA LYS A 164 13.33 4.85 0.52
C LYS A 164 12.86 4.81 -0.94
N LEU A 165 11.56 4.67 -1.14
CA LEU A 165 10.89 4.69 -2.44
C LEU A 165 9.81 5.76 -2.40
N CYS A 166 9.90 6.78 -3.25
CA CYS A 166 8.87 7.83 -3.30
C CYS A 166 7.87 7.55 -4.41
N VAL A 167 6.59 7.57 -4.06
CA VAL A 167 5.47 7.18 -4.89
C VAL A 167 4.93 8.37 -5.65
N THR A 168 4.74 8.20 -6.96
CA THR A 168 4.16 9.21 -7.83
C THR A 168 3.15 8.62 -8.80
N ALA A 169 2.11 9.38 -9.13
CA ALA A 169 1.20 9.12 -10.23
C ALA A 169 1.28 10.30 -11.20
N ASP A 170 1.60 10.05 -12.47
CA ASP A 170 1.85 11.11 -13.47
C ASP A 170 2.88 12.16 -13.02
N GLY A 171 3.90 11.72 -12.26
CA GLY A 171 4.93 12.59 -11.69
C GLY A 171 4.48 13.43 -10.49
N ILE A 172 3.24 13.28 -10.03
CA ILE A 172 2.69 13.94 -8.84
C ILE A 172 2.86 13.02 -7.63
N PRO A 173 3.45 13.49 -6.51
CA PRO A 173 3.56 12.68 -5.29
C PRO A 173 2.21 12.23 -4.76
N VAL A 174 2.07 10.93 -4.50
CA VAL A 174 0.85 10.33 -3.92
C VAL A 174 1.03 10.27 -2.41
N ASN A 175 0.37 11.17 -1.68
CA ASN A 175 0.42 11.18 -0.21
C ASN A 175 -0.64 10.25 0.39
N ARG A 176 -0.65 10.10 1.73
CA ARG A 176 -1.62 9.30 2.49
C ARG A 176 -1.59 7.81 2.15
N LEU A 177 -0.41 7.31 1.75
CA LEU A 177 -0.14 5.88 1.67
C LEU A 177 -0.37 5.29 3.06
N ASN A 178 -1.34 4.39 3.17
CA ASN A 178 -1.76 3.79 4.43
C ASN A 178 -1.43 2.30 4.42
N GLU A 179 -2.39 1.43 4.64
CA GLU A 179 -2.20 -0.02 4.66
C GLU A 179 -1.58 -0.54 3.35
N LEU A 180 -0.71 -1.55 3.46
CA LEU A 180 0.11 -2.05 2.36
C LEU A 180 0.01 -3.58 2.22
N GLU A 181 0.10 -4.07 0.99
CA GLU A 181 0.25 -5.51 0.68
C GLU A 181 1.18 -5.71 -0.53
N TYR A 182 2.00 -6.78 -0.56
CA TYR A 182 2.92 -7.05 -1.66
C TYR A 182 2.42 -8.20 -2.54
N ILE A 183 1.95 -7.87 -3.74
CA ILE A 183 1.21 -8.80 -4.59
C ILE A 183 1.87 -8.88 -5.96
N HIS A 184 2.33 -10.08 -6.33
CA HIS A 184 2.86 -10.37 -7.67
C HIS A 184 3.99 -9.42 -8.12
N GLY A 185 4.79 -8.93 -7.17
CA GLY A 185 5.90 -8.01 -7.48
C GLY A 185 5.51 -6.52 -7.48
N GLU A 186 4.31 -6.17 -7.02
CA GLU A 186 3.84 -4.80 -6.86
C GLU A 186 3.54 -4.49 -5.39
N ILE A 187 3.71 -3.23 -5.00
CA ILE A 187 3.24 -2.74 -3.69
C ILE A 187 1.84 -2.19 -3.89
N TRP A 188 0.88 -2.70 -3.13
CA TRP A 188 -0.49 -2.22 -3.11
C TRP A 188 -0.67 -1.37 -1.88
N ALA A 189 -1.28 -0.20 -2.03
CA ALA A 189 -1.45 0.73 -0.91
C ALA A 189 -2.85 1.34 -0.88
N ASN A 190 -3.56 1.22 0.24
CA ASN A 190 -4.72 2.07 0.49
C ASN A 190 -4.29 3.53 0.54
N ILE A 191 -5.12 4.43 0.00
CA ILE A 191 -4.95 5.88 0.15
C ILE A 191 -5.97 6.40 1.16
N TRP A 192 -5.49 6.85 2.33
CA TRP A 192 -6.38 7.22 3.43
C TRP A 192 -7.35 8.36 3.06
N MET A 193 -8.62 8.16 3.44
CA MET A 193 -9.78 9.02 3.10
C MET A 193 -10.21 8.98 1.63
N THR A 194 -9.89 7.91 0.90
CA THR A 194 -10.37 7.68 -0.46
C THR A 194 -10.75 6.20 -0.64
N PRO A 195 -11.64 5.89 -1.59
CA PRO A 195 -11.93 4.51 -1.97
C PRO A 195 -10.93 3.99 -3.00
N GLU A 196 -9.65 4.32 -2.90
CA GLU A 196 -8.64 3.94 -3.89
C GLU A 196 -7.54 3.07 -3.27
N ILE A 197 -7.11 2.07 -4.05
CA ILE A 197 -5.84 1.34 -3.83
C ILE A 197 -4.90 1.66 -4.98
N ALA A 198 -3.70 2.16 -4.67
CA ALA A 198 -2.63 2.35 -5.64
C ALA A 198 -1.89 1.03 -5.87
N ARG A 199 -1.65 0.67 -7.14
CA ARG A 199 -0.71 -0.40 -7.52
C ARG A 199 0.61 0.22 -7.94
N ILE A 200 1.65 0.01 -7.15
CA ILE A 200 2.91 0.75 -7.22
C ILE A 200 4.02 -0.17 -7.70
N ASP A 201 4.78 0.31 -8.67
CA ASP A 201 6.01 -0.32 -9.09
C ASP A 201 7.10 -0.17 -8.00
N PRO A 202 7.65 -1.27 -7.46
CA PRO A 202 8.61 -1.20 -6.36
C PRO A 202 9.99 -0.70 -6.77
N GLU A 203 10.33 -0.71 -8.06
CA GLU A 203 11.63 -0.25 -8.55
C GLU A 203 11.64 1.26 -8.78
N THR A 204 10.52 1.80 -9.27
CA THR A 204 10.42 3.20 -9.70
C THR A 204 9.57 4.09 -8.79
N GLY A 205 8.65 3.49 -8.02
CA GLY A 205 7.64 4.21 -7.25
C GLY A 205 6.49 4.76 -8.10
N GLN A 206 6.43 4.42 -9.38
CA GLN A 206 5.32 4.87 -10.23
C GLN A 206 4.06 4.06 -9.95
N VAL A 207 2.93 4.74 -9.80
CA VAL A 207 1.62 4.10 -9.79
C VAL A 207 1.29 3.60 -11.19
N LYS A 208 1.14 2.28 -11.32
CA LYS A 208 0.78 1.60 -12.57
C LYS A 208 -0.71 1.65 -12.86
N SER A 209 -1.53 1.56 -11.82
CA SER A 209 -2.99 1.59 -11.92
C SER A 209 -3.63 1.81 -10.54
N TRP A 210 -4.92 2.08 -10.55
CA TRP A 210 -5.75 2.25 -9.37
C TRP A 210 -6.85 1.20 -9.32
N VAL A 211 -7.19 0.74 -8.11
CA VAL A 211 -8.39 -0.04 -7.86
C VAL A 211 -9.41 0.84 -7.15
N ASP A 212 -10.59 0.97 -7.74
CA ASP A 212 -11.69 1.78 -7.20
C ASP A 212 -12.63 0.91 -6.37
N LEU A 213 -12.75 1.23 -5.08
CA LEU A 213 -13.54 0.55 -4.07
C LEU A 213 -14.88 1.25 -3.78
N THR A 214 -15.26 2.28 -4.56
CA THR A 214 -16.45 3.10 -4.30
C THR A 214 -17.70 2.24 -4.14
N ASN A 215 -17.86 1.22 -4.98
CA ASN A 215 -19.00 0.30 -4.90
C ASN A 215 -19.03 -0.54 -3.61
N LEU A 216 -17.88 -0.83 -3.00
CA LEU A 216 -17.81 -1.53 -1.72
C LEU A 216 -18.14 -0.58 -0.56
N GLU A 217 -17.61 0.66 -0.60
CA GLU A 217 -17.89 1.68 0.41
C GLU A 217 -19.39 2.05 0.41
N GLU A 218 -20.00 2.23 -0.77
CA GLU A 218 -21.44 2.44 -0.94
C GLU A 218 -22.27 1.27 -0.40
N GLU A 219 -21.82 0.01 -0.60
CA GLU A 219 -22.51 -1.17 -0.07
C GLU A 219 -22.43 -1.24 1.46
N VAL A 220 -21.30 -0.84 2.05
CA VAL A 220 -21.13 -0.78 3.51
C VAL A 220 -22.00 0.32 4.12
N GLY A 221 -22.11 1.48 3.46
CA GLY A 221 -23.10 2.51 3.78
C GLY A 221 -23.02 3.05 5.21
N LEU A 222 -21.81 3.16 5.78
CA LEU A 222 -21.59 3.75 7.10
C LEU A 222 -21.42 5.27 6.99
N ASP A 223 -22.10 6.02 7.87
CA ASP A 223 -22.01 7.48 7.93
C ASP A 223 -20.81 7.99 8.76
N ASP A 224 -20.06 7.09 9.40
CA ASP A 224 -18.88 7.44 10.20
C ASP A 224 -17.73 7.87 9.28
N PRO A 225 -17.22 9.12 9.39
CA PRO A 225 -16.16 9.62 8.51
C PRO A 225 -14.83 8.89 8.67
N ASP A 226 -14.63 8.17 9.78
CA ASP A 226 -13.44 7.34 10.00
C ASP A 226 -13.62 5.90 9.50
N ALA A 227 -14.83 5.48 9.08
CA ALA A 227 -15.15 4.14 8.58
C ALA A 227 -14.76 3.93 7.10
N VAL A 228 -13.51 4.25 6.78
CA VAL A 228 -12.96 4.24 5.41
C VAL A 228 -12.35 2.89 5.02
N PRO A 229 -12.19 2.60 3.71
CA PRO A 229 -11.40 1.46 3.24
C PRO A 229 -9.97 1.48 3.80
N ASN A 230 -9.56 0.38 4.42
CA ASN A 230 -8.22 0.19 4.98
C ASN A 230 -8.03 -1.28 5.37
N GLY A 231 -7.04 -1.95 4.80
CA GLY A 231 -6.79 -3.38 4.99
C GLY A 231 -6.85 -4.14 3.67
N ILE A 232 -5.71 -4.66 3.23
CA ILE A 232 -5.51 -5.44 2.02
C ILE A 232 -4.81 -6.72 2.45
N ALA A 233 -5.35 -7.87 2.08
CA ALA A 233 -4.71 -9.15 2.38
C ALA A 233 -4.67 -10.04 1.15
N TYR A 234 -3.55 -10.73 0.95
CA TYR A 234 -3.36 -11.58 -0.22
C TYR A 234 -3.02 -13.03 0.14
N ASP A 235 -3.83 -13.95 -0.39
CA ASP A 235 -3.58 -15.39 -0.32
C ASP A 235 -2.81 -15.84 -1.57
N HIS A 236 -1.50 -15.96 -1.42
CA HIS A 236 -0.60 -16.41 -2.49
C HIS A 236 -0.88 -17.84 -2.97
N GLU A 237 -1.39 -18.73 -2.12
CA GLU A 237 -1.58 -20.15 -2.48
C GLU A 237 -2.78 -20.33 -3.43
N ASN A 238 -3.83 -19.53 -3.24
CA ASN A 238 -5.08 -19.65 -4.00
C ASN A 238 -5.39 -18.44 -4.88
N ASP A 239 -4.46 -17.49 -4.97
CA ASP A 239 -4.57 -16.27 -5.76
C ASP A 239 -5.82 -15.43 -5.42
N ARG A 240 -6.04 -15.18 -4.12
CA ARG A 240 -7.21 -14.45 -3.62
C ARG A 240 -6.81 -13.13 -2.98
N LEU A 241 -7.46 -12.06 -3.40
CA LEU A 241 -7.31 -10.72 -2.83
C LEU A 241 -8.52 -10.40 -1.93
N PHE A 242 -8.22 -9.97 -0.71
CA PHE A 242 -9.20 -9.55 0.28
C PHE A 242 -9.01 -8.08 0.63
N VAL A 243 -10.13 -7.36 0.78
CA VAL A 243 -10.14 -5.96 1.21
C VAL A 243 -11.24 -5.74 2.26
N THR A 244 -11.00 -4.82 3.18
CA THR A 244 -11.98 -4.40 4.20
C THR A 244 -11.80 -2.91 4.52
N GLY A 245 -12.41 -2.45 5.59
CA GLY A 245 -12.24 -1.11 6.11
C GLY A 245 -12.45 -0.99 7.60
N LYS A 246 -12.21 0.20 8.10
CA LYS A 246 -12.39 0.53 9.52
C LYS A 246 -13.88 0.45 9.86
N TYR A 247 -14.22 -0.34 10.87
CA TYR A 247 -15.59 -0.64 11.30
C TYR A 247 -16.48 -1.33 10.25
N TRP A 248 -15.93 -1.77 9.11
CA TRP A 248 -16.71 -2.44 8.10
C TRP A 248 -17.24 -3.77 8.64
N PRO A 249 -18.53 -4.11 8.48
CA PRO A 249 -19.07 -5.40 8.90
C PRO A 249 -18.71 -6.55 7.95
N THR A 250 -18.08 -6.22 6.82
CA THR A 250 -17.83 -7.14 5.71
C THR A 250 -16.38 -7.03 5.24
N LEU A 251 -15.72 -8.18 5.13
CA LEU A 251 -14.49 -8.35 4.36
C LEU A 251 -14.86 -8.91 2.99
N TYR A 252 -14.34 -8.30 1.93
CA TYR A 252 -14.64 -8.67 0.56
C TYR A 252 -13.47 -9.43 -0.03
N GLN A 253 -13.74 -10.58 -0.67
CA GLN A 253 -12.83 -11.07 -1.70
C GLN A 253 -13.18 -10.36 -2.99
N ILE A 254 -12.19 -9.69 -3.59
CA ILE A 254 -12.34 -9.06 -4.90
C ILE A 254 -11.53 -9.82 -5.94
N LYS A 255 -11.97 -9.76 -7.19
CA LYS A 255 -11.22 -10.30 -8.31
C LYS A 255 -9.94 -9.49 -8.44
N LEU A 256 -8.79 -10.16 -8.62
CA LEU A 256 -7.57 -9.47 -8.99
C LEU A 256 -7.77 -8.68 -10.30
N PRO A 257 -7.62 -7.35 -10.27
CA PRO A 257 -7.48 -6.51 -11.45
C PRO A 257 -6.45 -7.12 -12.42
N PRO A 258 -6.76 -7.27 -13.72
CA PRO A 258 -5.78 -7.76 -14.69
C PRO A 258 -4.47 -6.96 -14.65
N TYR A 259 -3.36 -7.67 -14.85
CA TYR A 259 -2.07 -7.04 -15.14
C TYR A 259 -2.15 -6.37 -16.52
N LYS A 260 -2.22 -5.05 -16.56
CA LYS A 260 -1.99 -4.29 -17.80
C LYS A 260 -0.54 -3.84 -17.81
N HIS A 261 0.26 -4.50 -18.64
CA HIS A 261 1.64 -4.13 -18.94
C HIS A 261 1.72 -2.76 -19.63
#